data_AF-A0AA45MHM8-F1
#
_entry.id   AF-A0AA45MHM8-F1
#
_cell.length_a   1.000
_cell.length_b   1.000
_cell.length_c   1.000
_cell.angle_alpha   90.00
_cell.angle_beta   90.00
_cell.angle_gamma   90.00
#
_symmetry.space_group_name_H-M   'P 1'
#
loop_
_entity.id
_entity.type
_entity.pdbx_description
1 polymer ?
#
loop_
_entity_poly.entity_id
_entity_poly.type
_entity_poly.pdbx_seq_one_letter_code
_entity_poly.pdbx_strand_id
1 'polypeptide(L)'
;MKAIFTVLALALPLASYAAQPIQTSTLTFSDVRHESYWNPLPADAGLTILSDVGGATTITTASWGKVLNQVNGGTWSIGSDYVLSMNLAPKAGYVITGFSFSATVSGVLETTSPPQLPGWLNPGMAANTAGISLPDGKGGAVTKLAKDVTDPVQYSFARNDLSIDKTQKFVFDTELVAYTQAGYWSTPDGDYKLPSYAEIHLNDPKLTIYTALAPVPEPEAWAMLLAGLAFAGVVARRRK
;
A
#
# COMPACT_ATOMS: atom_id res chain seq x y z
N MET A 1 -59.22 38.27 9.24
CA MET A 1 -57.81 38.13 9.63
C MET A 1 -57.28 36.82 9.04
N LYS A 2 -56.43 36.89 8.01
CA LYS A 2 -55.72 35.73 7.45
C LYS A 2 -54.23 36.06 7.49
N ALA A 3 -53.48 35.36 8.33
CA ALA A 3 -52.03 35.45 8.37
C ALA A 3 -51.47 34.35 7.47
N ILE A 4 -50.70 34.74 6.45
CA ILE A 4 -49.95 33.83 5.57
C ILE A 4 -48.54 33.75 6.14
N PHE A 5 -48.13 32.57 6.60
CA PHE A 5 -46.75 32.27 6.96
C PHE A 5 -46.02 31.77 5.72
N THR A 6 -45.12 32.60 5.18
CA THR A 6 -44.17 32.19 4.14
C THR A 6 -42.97 31.56 4.83
N VAL A 7 -42.82 30.24 4.71
CA VAL A 7 -41.62 29.52 5.16
C VAL A 7 -40.56 29.65 4.06
N LEU A 8 -39.52 30.42 4.34
CA LEU A 8 -38.34 30.54 3.48
C LEU A 8 -37.41 29.36 3.79
N ALA A 9 -37.40 28.34 2.93
CA ALA A 9 -36.47 27.22 3.03
C ALA A 9 -35.08 27.66 2.55
N LEU A 10 -34.15 27.86 3.48
CA LEU A 10 -32.73 28.06 3.19
C LEU A 10 -32.12 26.73 2.71
N ALA A 11 -31.96 26.58 1.40
CA ALA A 11 -31.16 25.52 0.82
C ALA A 11 -29.67 25.84 1.06
N LEU A 12 -29.07 25.22 2.08
CA LEU A 12 -27.62 25.24 2.24
C LEU A 12 -27.01 24.33 1.16
N PRO A 13 -26.12 24.82 0.30
CA PRO A 13 -25.39 23.95 -0.60
C PRO A 13 -24.50 23.03 0.24
N LEU A 14 -24.70 21.73 0.10
CA LEU A 14 -23.74 20.72 0.55
C LEU A 14 -22.48 20.92 -0.30
N ALA A 15 -21.55 21.74 0.17
CA ALA A 15 -20.23 21.84 -0.41
C ALA A 15 -19.54 20.49 -0.19
N SER A 16 -19.55 19.66 -1.23
CA SER A 16 -18.74 18.45 -1.27
C SER A 16 -17.28 18.90 -1.32
N TYR A 17 -16.61 18.89 -0.17
CA TYR A 17 -15.18 19.21 -0.07
C TYR A 17 -14.41 18.07 -0.74
N ALA A 18 -14.05 18.25 -2.01
CA ALA A 18 -13.03 17.43 -2.64
C ALA A 18 -11.71 17.66 -1.90
N ALA A 19 -11.08 16.58 -1.42
CA ALA A 19 -9.78 16.64 -0.77
C ALA A 19 -8.78 17.32 -1.72
N GLN A 20 -8.11 18.37 -1.23
CA GLN A 20 -7.12 19.09 -2.03
C GLN A 20 -5.92 18.18 -2.32
N PRO A 21 -5.30 18.27 -3.50
CA PRO A 21 -4.07 17.55 -3.80
C PRO A 21 -2.96 17.88 -2.80
N ILE A 22 -2.20 16.88 -2.38
CA ILE A 22 -1.04 17.07 -1.50
C ILE A 22 0.18 17.35 -2.40
N GLN A 23 0.90 18.43 -2.10
CA GLN A 23 2.02 18.92 -2.89
C GLN A 23 3.34 18.74 -2.12
N THR A 24 4.38 18.30 -2.81
CA THR A 24 5.75 18.15 -2.29
C THR A 24 6.74 18.87 -3.19
N SER A 25 8.04 18.81 -2.88
CA SER A 25 9.10 19.47 -3.62
C SER A 25 9.15 19.00 -5.09
N THR A 26 8.90 17.72 -5.35
CA THR A 26 9.01 17.10 -6.67
C THR A 26 7.75 16.35 -7.16
N LEU A 27 6.76 16.11 -6.29
CA LEU A 27 5.55 15.33 -6.62
C LEU A 27 4.24 16.02 -6.22
N THR A 28 3.17 15.68 -6.93
CA THR A 28 1.78 15.88 -6.51
C THR A 28 1.11 14.54 -6.25
N PHE A 29 0.40 14.44 -5.13
CA PHE A 29 -0.51 13.34 -4.80
C PHE A 29 -1.94 13.82 -4.99
N SER A 30 -2.76 13.06 -5.70
CA SER A 30 -4.19 13.35 -5.85
C SER A 30 -5.03 12.06 -5.88
N ASP A 31 -6.34 12.19 -5.70
CA ASP A 31 -7.27 11.04 -5.66
C ASP A 31 -6.80 9.94 -4.69
N VAL A 32 -6.33 10.37 -3.51
CA VAL A 32 -5.88 9.45 -2.46
C VAL A 32 -7.10 8.73 -1.90
N ARG A 33 -7.11 7.41 -2.03
CA ARG A 33 -8.17 6.52 -1.58
C ARG A 33 -7.59 5.41 -0.73
N HIS A 34 -8.39 5.04 0.24
CA HIS A 34 -8.11 4.01 1.21
C HIS A 34 -9.26 3.02 1.10
N GLU A 35 -8.95 1.74 0.97
CA GLU A 35 -9.93 0.65 0.92
C GLU A 35 -9.46 -0.46 1.86
N SER A 36 -10.42 -1.10 2.53
CA SER A 36 -10.20 -2.34 3.29
C SER A 36 -11.48 -3.15 3.17
N TYR A 37 -11.35 -4.44 2.88
CA TYR A 37 -12.50 -5.31 2.66
C TYR A 37 -13.08 -5.85 3.97
N TRP A 38 -12.21 -6.09 4.96
CA TRP A 38 -12.60 -6.75 6.21
C TRP A 38 -12.78 -5.81 7.40
N ASN A 39 -12.08 -4.66 7.40
CA ASN A 39 -12.04 -3.77 8.57
C ASN A 39 -12.51 -2.36 8.22
N PRO A 40 -13.22 -1.67 9.12
CA PRO A 40 -13.56 -0.28 8.92
C PRO A 40 -12.29 0.59 8.92
N LEU A 41 -12.19 1.50 7.95
CA LEU A 41 -11.10 2.46 7.90
C LEU A 41 -11.24 3.50 9.02
N PRO A 42 -10.13 3.93 9.64
CA PRO A 42 -10.19 4.93 10.67
C PRO A 42 -10.53 6.31 10.07
N ALA A 43 -11.20 7.16 10.85
CA ALA A 43 -11.62 8.49 10.39
C ALA A 43 -10.44 9.42 9.99
N ASP A 44 -9.23 9.12 10.49
CA ASP A 44 -7.98 9.83 10.25
C ASP A 44 -7.06 9.13 9.23
N ALA A 45 -7.63 8.34 8.30
CA ALA A 45 -6.89 7.55 7.29
C ALA A 45 -5.97 8.35 6.36
N GLY A 46 -5.95 9.69 6.45
CA GLY A 46 -5.19 10.57 5.57
C GLY A 46 -3.70 10.25 5.46
N LEU A 47 -3.15 10.59 4.29
CA LEU A 47 -1.74 10.43 3.98
C LEU A 47 -0.92 11.50 4.72
N THR A 48 0.10 11.06 5.42
CA THR A 48 1.03 11.92 6.18
C THR A 48 2.38 11.92 5.50
N ILE A 49 2.93 13.10 5.20
CA ILE A 49 4.31 13.24 4.71
C ILE A 49 5.25 13.24 5.91
N LEU A 50 6.18 12.28 5.92
CA LEU A 50 7.21 12.15 6.95
C LEU A 50 8.48 12.92 6.57
N SER A 51 8.85 12.91 5.29
CA SER A 51 9.99 13.67 4.77
C SER A 51 9.83 13.97 3.27
N ASP A 52 10.44 15.05 2.83
CA ASP A 52 10.44 15.51 1.43
C ASP A 52 11.76 16.24 1.14
N VAL A 53 12.83 15.49 0.90
CA VAL A 53 14.19 16.02 0.78
C VAL A 53 14.96 15.25 -0.29
N GLY A 54 15.76 15.95 -1.10
CA GLY A 54 16.73 15.32 -2.00
C GLY A 54 16.11 14.45 -3.10
N GLY A 55 14.89 14.79 -3.54
CA GLY A 55 14.16 13.98 -4.51
C GLY A 55 13.52 12.72 -3.92
N ALA A 56 13.54 12.53 -2.59
CA ALA A 56 12.84 11.45 -1.92
C ALA A 56 11.68 12.00 -1.08
N THR A 57 10.48 11.48 -1.31
CA THR A 57 9.30 11.79 -0.52
C THR A 57 8.85 10.55 0.23
N THR A 58 8.88 10.57 1.56
CA THR A 58 8.44 9.46 2.41
C THR A 58 7.11 9.78 3.06
N ILE A 59 6.18 8.83 2.99
CA ILE A 59 4.80 8.98 3.42
C ILE A 59 4.36 7.79 4.29
N THR A 60 3.35 8.02 5.12
CA THR A 60 2.64 6.99 5.90
C THR A 60 1.14 7.29 5.97
N THR A 61 0.36 6.40 6.58
CA THR A 61 -1.06 6.56 6.88
C THR A 61 -1.38 5.90 8.21
N ALA A 62 -2.29 6.50 8.98
CA ALA A 62 -2.80 5.92 10.22
C ALA A 62 -3.51 4.57 9.98
N SER A 63 -4.05 4.34 8.77
CA SER A 63 -4.77 3.11 8.43
C SER A 63 -3.87 1.87 8.46
N TRP A 64 -2.61 1.99 8.02
CA TRP A 64 -1.72 0.83 8.02
C TRP A 64 -1.49 0.26 9.43
N GLY A 65 -1.33 1.12 10.45
CA GLY A 65 -1.11 0.66 11.83
C GLY A 65 -2.37 0.18 12.55
N LYS A 66 -3.57 0.60 12.13
CA LYS A 66 -4.85 0.27 12.80
C LYS A 66 -5.58 -0.92 12.16
N VAL A 67 -5.48 -1.08 10.83
CA VAL A 67 -6.19 -2.11 10.07
C VAL A 67 -5.41 -3.42 10.02
N LEU A 68 -4.08 -3.35 10.09
CA LEU A 68 -3.17 -4.48 9.88
C LEU A 68 -2.62 -5.01 11.22
N ASN A 69 -3.53 -5.40 12.11
CA ASN A 69 -3.22 -6.23 13.27
C ASN A 69 -4.28 -7.33 13.32
N GLN A 70 -3.85 -8.59 13.22
CA GLN A 70 -4.75 -9.73 13.28
C GLN A 70 -4.41 -10.58 14.49
N VAL A 71 -5.42 -10.93 15.27
CA VAL A 71 -5.32 -11.78 16.47
C VAL A 71 -6.36 -12.87 16.38
N ASN A 72 -5.93 -14.12 16.32
CA ASN A 72 -6.81 -15.27 16.11
C ASN A 72 -6.59 -16.32 17.20
N GLY A 73 -7.64 -16.62 17.97
CA GLY A 73 -7.69 -17.79 18.88
C GLY A 73 -8.76 -18.81 18.47
N GLY A 74 -9.28 -18.70 17.24
CA GLY A 74 -10.42 -19.46 16.72
C GLY A 74 -10.03 -20.70 15.90
N THR A 75 -10.97 -21.20 15.11
CA THR A 75 -10.79 -22.37 14.21
C THR A 75 -10.80 -22.00 12.73
N TRP A 76 -10.80 -20.71 12.41
CA TRP A 76 -10.98 -20.19 11.06
C TRP A 76 -9.94 -19.11 10.80
N SER A 77 -9.48 -18.98 9.56
CA SER A 77 -8.58 -17.91 9.16
C SER A 77 -9.24 -16.54 9.35
N ILE A 78 -8.47 -15.57 9.84
CA ILE A 78 -8.84 -14.16 9.76
C ILE A 78 -7.78 -13.43 8.94
N GLY A 79 -8.22 -12.46 8.15
CA GLY A 79 -7.34 -11.69 7.29
C GLY A 79 -7.81 -10.24 7.23
N SER A 80 -6.87 -9.38 6.89
CA SER A 80 -7.11 -7.99 6.59
C SER A 80 -6.30 -7.60 5.38
N ASP A 81 -6.98 -7.01 4.42
CA ASP A 81 -6.42 -6.31 3.29
C ASP A 81 -6.55 -4.81 3.53
N TYR A 82 -5.56 -4.08 3.03
CA TYR A 82 -5.61 -2.65 2.97
C TYR A 82 -4.97 -2.20 1.66
N VAL A 83 -5.74 -1.40 0.91
CA VAL A 83 -5.33 -0.87 -0.39
C VAL A 83 -5.23 0.64 -0.29
N LEU A 84 -4.06 1.17 -0.63
CA LEU A 84 -3.79 2.59 -0.81
C LEU A 84 -3.66 2.89 -2.29
N SER A 85 -4.65 3.60 -2.84
CA SER A 85 -4.66 4.05 -4.23
C SER A 85 -4.43 5.55 -4.30
N MET A 86 -3.58 6.02 -5.20
CA MET A 86 -3.34 7.45 -5.42
C MET A 86 -2.85 7.72 -6.84
N ASN A 87 -3.07 8.92 -7.34
CA ASN A 87 -2.39 9.43 -8.52
C ASN A 87 -1.12 10.15 -8.10
N LEU A 88 0.00 9.73 -8.69
CA LEU A 88 1.30 10.40 -8.53
C LEU A 88 1.62 11.15 -9.81
N ALA A 89 1.84 12.46 -9.71
CA ALA A 89 2.27 13.30 -10.82
C ALA A 89 3.62 13.94 -10.49
N PRO A 90 4.70 13.61 -11.23
CA PRO A 90 5.95 14.37 -11.17
C PRO A 90 5.71 15.83 -11.51
N LYS A 91 6.38 16.73 -10.79
CA LYS A 91 6.45 18.14 -11.19
C LYS A 91 7.23 18.29 -12.48
N ALA A 92 6.99 19.39 -13.19
CA ALA A 92 7.70 19.70 -14.43
C ALA A 92 9.23 19.62 -14.23
N GLY A 93 9.91 18.89 -15.11
CA GLY A 93 11.34 18.66 -15.04
C GLY A 93 11.76 17.52 -14.10
N TYR A 94 10.84 16.79 -13.49
CA TYR A 94 11.12 15.60 -12.68
C TYR A 94 10.52 14.33 -13.30
N VAL A 95 11.11 13.19 -12.95
CA VAL A 95 10.59 11.85 -13.22
C VAL A 95 10.60 11.02 -11.94
N ILE A 96 9.63 10.13 -11.75
CA ILE A 96 9.68 9.11 -10.71
C ILE A 96 10.65 8.02 -11.19
N THR A 97 11.70 7.80 -10.40
CA THR A 97 12.75 6.82 -10.68
C THR A 97 12.57 5.52 -9.90
N GLY A 98 11.76 5.55 -8.86
CA GLY A 98 11.58 4.39 -8.00
C GLY A 98 10.65 4.61 -6.83
N PHE A 99 10.47 3.57 -6.06
CA PHE A 99 9.84 3.60 -4.75
C PHE A 99 10.44 2.54 -3.84
N SER A 100 10.30 2.71 -2.53
CA SER A 100 10.59 1.69 -1.55
C SER A 100 9.58 1.68 -0.43
N PHE A 101 9.16 0.50 -0.01
CA PHE A 101 8.37 0.28 1.18
C PHE A 101 9.25 -0.28 2.30
N SER A 102 9.02 0.14 3.54
CA SER A 102 9.61 -0.48 4.72
C SER A 102 8.62 -0.52 5.89
N ALA A 103 8.68 -1.59 6.66
CA ALA A 103 7.96 -1.77 7.93
C ALA A 103 8.69 -2.79 8.80
N THR A 104 8.32 -2.89 10.07
CA THR A 104 8.69 -4.01 10.93
C THR A 104 7.51 -4.96 11.05
N VAL A 105 7.65 -6.21 10.61
CA VAL A 105 6.61 -7.23 10.77
C VAL A 105 6.92 -8.03 12.03
N SER A 106 5.94 -8.21 12.90
CA SER A 106 6.05 -9.03 14.10
C SER A 106 4.81 -9.92 14.24
N GLY A 107 4.93 -11.03 14.95
CA GLY A 107 3.81 -11.93 15.15
C GLY A 107 4.06 -12.91 16.28
N VAL A 108 3.02 -13.66 16.63
CA VAL A 108 3.06 -14.71 17.64
C VAL A 108 2.37 -15.93 17.05
N LEU A 109 2.95 -17.11 17.24
CA LEU A 109 2.36 -18.38 16.83
C LEU A 109 2.45 -19.35 18.01
N GLU A 110 1.31 -19.77 18.52
CA GLU A 110 1.24 -20.73 19.63
C GLU A 110 0.30 -21.87 19.28
N THR A 111 0.72 -23.09 19.62
CA THR A 111 -0.12 -24.27 19.60
C THR A 111 -0.03 -24.95 20.96
N THR A 112 -1.17 -25.34 21.51
CA THR A 112 -1.20 -26.01 22.81
C THR A 112 -0.89 -27.50 22.64
N SER A 113 0.04 -28.01 23.44
CA SER A 113 0.28 -29.45 23.56
C SER A 113 -0.63 -30.06 24.64
N PRO A 114 -1.10 -31.30 24.48
CA PRO A 114 -1.86 -31.98 25.52
C PRO A 114 -0.97 -32.27 26.74
N PRO A 115 -1.57 -32.58 27.91
CA PRO A 115 -0.83 -33.15 29.04
C PRO A 115 -0.03 -34.39 28.63
N GLN A 116 1.05 -34.72 29.37
CA GLN A 116 1.85 -35.95 29.15
C GLN A 116 1.10 -37.24 29.57
N LEU A 117 -0.13 -37.39 29.12
CA LEU A 117 -1.00 -38.52 29.38
C LEU A 117 -1.20 -39.34 28.08
N PRO A 118 -1.45 -40.65 28.18
CA PRO A 118 -1.73 -41.48 27.01
C PRO A 118 -2.96 -40.95 26.26
N GLY A 119 -2.87 -40.83 24.94
CA GLY A 119 -3.98 -40.45 24.09
C GLY A 119 -3.57 -40.32 22.64
N TRP A 120 -4.55 -40.20 21.76
CA TRP A 120 -4.33 -39.89 20.35
C TRP A 120 -4.31 -38.36 20.18
N LEU A 121 -3.25 -37.84 19.55
CA LEU A 121 -3.05 -36.41 19.36
C LEU A 121 -3.19 -36.04 17.88
N ASN A 122 -4.08 -35.10 17.61
CA ASN A 122 -4.09 -34.30 16.40
C ASN A 122 -3.65 -32.86 16.74
N PRO A 123 -2.42 -32.44 16.42
CA PRO A 123 -1.91 -31.14 16.85
C PRO A 123 -2.70 -29.99 16.22
N GLY A 124 -2.74 -28.86 16.93
CA GLY A 124 -3.25 -27.62 16.37
C GLY A 124 -2.27 -27.03 15.35
N MET A 125 -2.74 -26.05 14.58
CA MET A 125 -1.91 -25.26 13.67
C MET A 125 -2.07 -23.78 13.96
N ALA A 126 -0.97 -23.05 13.86
CA ALA A 126 -0.93 -21.59 13.85
C ALA A 126 0.02 -21.17 12.74
N ALA A 127 -0.42 -20.24 11.89
CA ALA A 127 0.39 -19.65 10.84
C ALA A 127 0.01 -18.18 10.67
N ASN A 128 0.95 -17.37 10.20
CA ASN A 128 0.67 -15.99 9.85
C ASN A 128 1.40 -15.60 8.56
N THR A 129 0.91 -14.58 7.87
CA THR A 129 1.51 -14.10 6.62
C THR A 129 1.31 -12.62 6.47
N ALA A 130 2.37 -11.89 6.13
CA ALA A 130 2.32 -10.51 5.68
C ALA A 130 2.70 -10.46 4.20
N GLY A 131 1.82 -9.89 3.38
CA GLY A 131 2.00 -9.66 1.96
C GLY A 131 2.01 -8.19 1.63
N ILE A 132 2.91 -7.78 0.74
CA ILE A 132 2.94 -6.42 0.19
C ILE A 132 3.13 -6.52 -1.30
N SER A 133 2.22 -5.90 -2.05
CA SER A 133 2.24 -5.82 -3.50
C SER A 133 2.35 -4.36 -3.93
N LEU A 134 3.38 -4.07 -4.72
CA LEU A 134 3.64 -2.74 -5.28
C LEU A 134 3.63 -2.83 -6.81
N PRO A 135 3.19 -1.78 -7.52
CA PRO A 135 3.11 -1.80 -8.98
C PRO A 135 4.52 -1.88 -9.59
N ASP A 136 4.73 -2.72 -10.60
CA ASP A 136 6.06 -2.92 -11.21
C ASP A 136 6.49 -1.81 -12.18
N GLY A 137 5.62 -0.81 -12.39
CA GLY A 137 5.79 0.29 -13.33
C GLY A 137 5.59 -0.08 -14.81
N LYS A 138 5.26 -1.34 -15.12
CA LYS A 138 5.06 -1.91 -16.46
C LYS A 138 3.66 -2.50 -16.65
N GLY A 139 2.73 -2.21 -15.73
CA GLY A 139 1.36 -2.69 -15.76
C GLY A 139 1.11 -3.97 -14.96
N GLY A 140 2.12 -4.48 -14.26
CA GLY A 140 2.02 -5.57 -13.28
C GLY A 140 2.24 -5.10 -11.85
N ALA A 141 2.43 -6.07 -10.96
CA ALA A 141 2.79 -5.83 -9.57
C ALA A 141 3.83 -6.86 -9.10
N VAL A 142 4.64 -6.50 -8.13
CA VAL A 142 5.57 -7.40 -7.46
C VAL A 142 5.14 -7.55 -6.03
N THR A 143 4.93 -8.81 -5.63
CA THR A 143 4.55 -9.16 -4.27
C THR A 143 5.74 -9.73 -3.52
N LYS A 144 5.93 -9.28 -2.29
CA LYS A 144 6.80 -9.91 -1.31
C LYS A 144 5.93 -10.51 -0.20
N LEU A 145 6.32 -11.66 0.34
CA LEU A 145 5.68 -12.28 1.50
C LEU A 145 6.67 -12.47 2.66
N ALA A 146 6.21 -12.28 3.90
CA ALA A 146 6.78 -12.84 5.12
C ALA A 146 5.80 -13.87 5.68
N LYS A 147 6.29 -15.04 6.06
CA LYS A 147 5.47 -16.15 6.57
C LYS A 147 6.00 -16.61 7.91
N ASP A 148 5.09 -17.09 8.75
CA ASP A 148 5.36 -17.69 10.05
C ASP A 148 6.28 -16.82 10.93
N VAL A 149 5.98 -15.53 10.97
CA VAL A 149 6.73 -14.52 11.70
C VAL A 149 6.46 -14.66 13.19
N THR A 150 7.51 -14.95 13.94
CA THR A 150 7.51 -15.10 15.41
C THR A 150 8.45 -14.09 16.08
N ASP A 151 9.57 -13.76 15.44
CA ASP A 151 10.45 -12.67 15.83
C ASP A 151 10.20 -11.42 14.96
N PRO A 152 10.35 -10.19 15.48
CA PRO A 152 10.28 -8.99 14.68
C PRO A 152 11.32 -8.98 13.55
N VAL A 153 10.87 -8.81 12.31
CA VAL A 153 11.72 -8.76 11.11
C VAL A 153 11.56 -7.44 10.36
N GLN A 154 12.69 -6.91 9.89
CA GLN A 154 12.67 -5.77 8.98
C GLN A 154 12.19 -6.21 7.61
N TYR A 155 11.10 -5.58 7.18
CA TYR A 155 10.41 -5.93 5.96
C TYR A 155 10.46 -4.77 4.99
N SER A 156 11.41 -4.84 4.06
CA SER A 156 11.62 -3.82 3.04
C SER A 156 11.48 -4.36 1.63
N PHE A 157 11.07 -3.49 0.72
CA PHE A 157 10.95 -3.74 -0.70
C PHE A 157 11.29 -2.46 -1.45
N ALA A 158 12.03 -2.54 -2.57
CA ALA A 158 12.38 -1.36 -3.36
C ALA A 158 12.44 -1.67 -4.86
N ARG A 159 12.16 -0.65 -5.66
CA ARG A 159 12.34 -0.60 -7.12
C ARG A 159 12.93 0.74 -7.50
N ASN A 160 13.99 0.73 -8.30
CA ASN A 160 14.75 1.92 -8.69
C ASN A 160 14.96 2.01 -10.22
N ASP A 161 14.19 1.23 -10.98
CA ASP A 161 14.30 1.06 -12.43
C ASP A 161 13.11 1.66 -13.18
N LEU A 162 12.53 2.74 -12.64
CA LEU A 162 11.36 3.41 -13.21
C LEU A 162 11.76 4.68 -13.97
N SER A 163 10.90 5.09 -14.89
CA SER A 163 11.00 6.37 -15.59
C SER A 163 9.59 6.88 -15.91
N ILE A 164 8.87 7.32 -14.89
CA ILE A 164 7.49 7.80 -15.02
C ILE A 164 7.53 9.32 -15.01
N ASP A 165 7.21 9.93 -16.15
CA ASP A 165 7.24 11.39 -16.40
C ASP A 165 5.85 12.03 -16.44
N LYS A 166 4.80 11.22 -16.27
CA LYS A 166 3.39 11.63 -16.33
C LYS A 166 2.65 11.16 -15.09
N THR A 167 1.46 11.73 -14.91
CA THR A 167 0.53 11.26 -13.89
C THR A 167 0.21 9.79 -14.11
N GLN A 168 0.42 8.99 -13.07
CA GLN A 168 0.16 7.56 -13.08
C GLN A 168 -0.61 7.17 -11.81
N LYS A 169 -1.57 6.26 -11.96
CA LYS A 169 -2.25 5.66 -10.81
C LYS A 169 -1.34 4.60 -10.19
N PHE A 170 -1.13 4.72 -8.88
CA PHE A 170 -0.42 3.77 -8.05
C PHE A 170 -1.40 3.11 -7.09
N VAL A 171 -1.28 1.79 -6.96
CA VAL A 171 -2.08 0.98 -6.05
C VAL A 171 -1.11 0.14 -5.23
N PHE A 172 -1.08 0.39 -3.93
CA PHE A 172 -0.28 -0.35 -2.97
C PHE A 172 -1.21 -1.23 -2.16
N ASP A 173 -0.98 -2.53 -2.23
CA ASP A 173 -1.79 -3.53 -1.53
C ASP A 173 -0.96 -4.16 -0.43
N THR A 174 -1.53 -4.23 0.75
CA THR A 174 -0.95 -4.82 1.95
C THR A 174 -1.95 -5.78 2.55
N GLU A 175 -1.53 -7.02 2.75
CA GLU A 175 -2.35 -8.11 3.26
C GLU A 175 -1.70 -8.67 4.51
N LEU A 176 -2.47 -8.84 5.58
CA LEU A 176 -2.08 -9.64 6.72
C LEU A 176 -3.08 -10.76 6.95
N VAL A 177 -2.59 -11.97 7.18
CA VAL A 177 -3.41 -13.16 7.46
C VAL A 177 -2.90 -13.81 8.74
N ALA A 178 -3.81 -14.10 9.66
CA ALA A 178 -3.58 -14.95 10.84
C ALA A 178 -4.48 -16.18 10.75
N TYR A 179 -3.85 -17.34 10.66
CA TYR A 179 -4.49 -18.64 10.51
C TYR A 179 -4.34 -19.47 11.78
N THR A 180 -5.44 -19.99 12.30
CA THR A 180 -5.43 -20.99 13.36
C THR A 180 -6.36 -22.14 13.05
N GLN A 181 -5.91 -23.34 13.45
CA GLN A 181 -6.72 -24.54 13.52
C GLN A 181 -6.53 -25.14 14.91
N ALA A 182 -7.64 -25.43 15.59
CA ALA A 182 -7.58 -26.10 16.88
C ALA A 182 -7.07 -27.53 16.74
N GLY A 183 -6.25 -27.96 17.70
CA GLY A 183 -5.89 -29.37 17.85
C GLY A 183 -6.95 -30.14 18.61
N TYR A 184 -6.81 -31.46 18.63
CA TYR A 184 -7.65 -32.38 19.36
C TYR A 184 -6.79 -33.43 20.06
N TRP A 185 -7.17 -33.77 21.28
CA TRP A 185 -6.55 -34.82 22.06
C TRP A 185 -7.62 -35.76 22.58
N SER A 186 -7.55 -37.02 22.16
CA SER A 186 -8.53 -38.05 22.49
C SER A 186 -7.95 -39.02 23.51
N THR A 187 -8.66 -39.20 24.61
CA THR A 187 -8.33 -40.13 25.69
C THR A 187 -9.48 -41.12 25.91
N PRO A 188 -9.28 -42.19 26.70
CA PRO A 188 -10.40 -43.04 27.14
C PRO A 188 -11.51 -42.27 27.87
N ASP A 189 -11.19 -41.14 28.51
CA ASP A 189 -12.12 -40.33 29.29
C ASP A 189 -12.85 -39.27 28.46
N GLY A 190 -12.42 -39.04 27.20
CA GLY A 190 -13.06 -38.12 26.27
C GLY A 190 -12.10 -37.38 25.33
N ASP A 191 -12.70 -36.53 24.49
CA ASP A 191 -12.03 -35.67 23.52
C ASP A 191 -11.88 -34.25 24.05
N TYR A 192 -10.68 -33.70 23.92
CA TYR A 192 -10.33 -32.36 24.38
C TYR A 192 -9.84 -31.51 23.21
N LYS A 193 -10.38 -30.29 23.11
CA LYS A 193 -9.94 -29.31 22.12
C LYS A 193 -8.70 -28.58 22.63
N LEU A 194 -7.66 -28.52 21.82
CA LEU A 194 -6.42 -27.80 22.10
C LEU A 194 -6.45 -26.45 21.36
N PRO A 195 -6.37 -25.31 22.07
CA PRO A 195 -6.38 -24.02 21.43
C PRO A 195 -5.08 -23.74 20.67
N SER A 196 -5.19 -22.96 19.60
CA SER A 196 -4.09 -22.41 18.82
C SER A 196 -4.27 -20.90 18.73
N TYR A 197 -3.16 -20.17 18.65
CA TYR A 197 -3.13 -18.71 18.58
C TYR A 197 -2.19 -18.25 17.47
N ALA A 198 -2.65 -17.30 16.66
CA ALA A 198 -1.82 -16.65 15.66
C ALA A 198 -2.06 -15.14 15.68
N GLU A 199 -0.99 -14.38 15.63
CA GLU A 199 -1.00 -12.93 15.61
C GLU A 199 0.01 -12.39 14.60
N ILE A 200 -0.32 -11.28 13.95
CA ILE A 200 0.60 -10.57 13.06
C ILE A 200 0.30 -9.08 13.01
N HIS A 201 1.37 -8.28 13.00
CA HIS A 201 1.35 -6.83 12.99
C HIS A 201 2.28 -6.26 11.93
N LEU A 202 1.89 -5.12 11.37
CA LEU A 202 2.72 -4.30 10.52
C LEU A 202 3.02 -2.97 11.22
N ASN A 203 4.25 -2.83 11.75
CA ASN A 203 4.66 -1.66 12.54
C ASN A 203 5.46 -0.66 11.71
N ASP A 204 5.25 0.63 11.96
CA ASP A 204 5.91 1.76 11.31
C ASP A 204 6.03 1.69 9.77
N PRO A 205 4.93 1.43 9.05
CA PRO A 205 4.96 1.30 7.60
C PRO A 205 5.21 2.64 6.92
N LYS A 206 6.17 2.65 6.01
CA LYS A 206 6.66 3.83 5.28
C LYS A 206 6.79 3.49 3.81
N LEU A 207 6.26 4.38 2.96
CA LEU A 207 6.48 4.33 1.52
C LEU A 207 7.30 5.55 1.12
N THR A 208 8.43 5.34 0.45
CA THR A 208 9.27 6.39 -0.11
C THR A 208 9.16 6.35 -1.62
N ILE A 209 8.88 7.48 -2.25
CA ILE A 209 8.91 7.66 -3.70
C ILE A 209 10.16 8.45 -4.05
N TYR A 210 10.93 7.93 -4.99
CA TYR A 210 12.15 8.55 -5.49
C TYR A 210 11.88 9.27 -6.80
N THR A 211 12.41 10.47 -6.90
CA THR A 211 12.35 11.33 -8.08
C THR A 211 13.73 11.86 -8.39
N ALA A 212 13.97 12.12 -9.67
CA ALA A 212 15.16 12.79 -10.14
C ALA A 212 14.77 13.83 -11.20
N LEU A 213 15.67 14.74 -11.51
CA LEU A 213 15.50 15.61 -12.67
C LEU A 213 15.38 14.74 -13.93
N ALA A 214 14.38 15.03 -14.75
CA ALA A 214 14.21 14.43 -16.05
C ALA A 214 15.48 14.68 -16.88
N PRO A 215 15.99 13.69 -17.62
CA PRO A 215 17.09 13.92 -18.56
C PRO A 215 16.67 15.04 -19.53
N VAL A 216 17.29 16.21 -19.41
CA VAL A 216 17.11 17.29 -20.38
C VAL A 216 17.96 16.92 -21.59
N PRO A 217 17.40 16.79 -22.81
CA PRO A 217 18.21 16.51 -23.97
C PRO A 217 19.28 17.60 -24.09
N GLU A 218 20.54 17.19 -24.20
CA GLU A 218 21.64 18.13 -24.33
C GLU A 218 21.42 19.05 -25.54
N PRO A 219 21.90 20.30 -25.52
CA PRO A 219 21.73 21.23 -26.64
C PRO A 219 22.16 20.64 -27.99
N GLU A 220 23.14 19.74 -28.00
CA GLU A 220 23.63 19.05 -29.18
C GLU A 220 22.58 18.10 -29.79
N ALA A 221 21.74 17.46 -28.97
CA ALA A 221 20.65 16.60 -29.45
C ALA A 221 19.60 17.42 -30.23
N TRP A 222 19.30 18.64 -29.76
CA TRP A 222 18.43 19.57 -30.47
C TRP A 222 19.06 20.08 -31.77
N ALA A 223 20.35 20.40 -31.74
CA ALA A 223 21.10 20.81 -32.92
C ALA A 223 21.10 19.71 -33.99
N MET A 224 21.29 18.46 -33.61
CA MET A 224 21.24 17.30 -34.51
C MET A 224 19.85 17.08 -35.09
N LEU A 225 18.78 17.22 -34.29
CA LEU A 225 17.41 17.14 -34.78
C LEU A 225 17.12 18.23 -35.83
N LEU A 226 17.50 19.48 -35.54
CA LEU A 226 17.33 20.61 -36.45
C LEU A 226 18.14 20.43 -37.73
N ALA A 227 19.38 19.95 -37.63
CA ALA A 227 20.22 19.65 -38.78
C ALA A 227 19.60 18.55 -39.66
N GLY A 228 19.05 17.50 -39.05
CA GLY A 228 18.35 16.42 -39.75
C GLY A 228 17.10 16.92 -40.49
N LEU A 229 16.29 17.75 -39.85
CA LEU A 229 15.11 18.37 -40.47
C LEU A 229 15.50 19.31 -41.63
N ALA A 230 16.54 20.12 -41.45
CA ALA A 230 17.04 21.00 -42.50
C ALA A 230 17.52 20.20 -43.72
N PHE A 231 18.25 19.10 -43.49
CA PHE A 231 18.72 18.22 -44.55
C PHE A 231 17.54 17.57 -45.31
N ALA A 232 16.55 17.04 -44.60
CA ALA A 232 15.34 16.48 -45.22
C ALA A 232 14.59 17.50 -46.08
N GLY A 233 14.48 18.75 -45.61
CA GLY A 233 13.87 19.85 -46.37
C GLY A 233 14.64 20.19 -47.66
N VAL A 234 15.98 20.21 -47.62
CA VAL A 234 16.82 20.45 -48.81
C VAL A 234 16.65 19.33 -49.84
N VAL A 235 16.62 18.06 -49.40
CA VAL A 235 16.42 16.91 -50.30
C VAL A 235 15.03 16.95 -50.93
N ALA A 236 13.98 17.26 -50.16
CA ALA A 236 12.61 17.37 -50.68
C ALA A 236 12.47 18.50 -51.72
N ARG A 237 13.15 19.63 -51.52
CA ARG A 237 13.15 20.75 -52.48
C ARG A 237 13.84 20.39 -53.80
N ARG A 238 14.85 19.52 -53.80
CA ARG A 238 15.55 19.08 -55.01
C ARG A 238 14.79 18.03 -55.83
N ARG A 239 13.73 17.45 -55.29
CA ARG A 239 12.89 16.44 -55.97
C ARG A 239 11.63 17.03 -56.63
N LYS A 240 11.38 18.32 -56.46
CA LYS A 240 10.39 19.10 -57.23
C LYS A 240 11.11 19.84 -58.35
#